data_AF-A0A847MCP3-F1
#
_entry.id   AF-A0A847MCP3-F1
#
_cell.length_a   1.000
_cell.length_b   1.000
_cell.length_c   1.000
_cell.angle_alpha   90.00
_cell.angle_beta   90.00
_cell.angle_gamma   90.00
#
_symmetry.space_group_name_H-M   'P 1'
#
loop_
_entity.id
_entity.type
_entity.pdbx_description
1 polymer ?
#
loop_
_entity_poly.entity_id
_entity_poly.type
_entity_poly.pdbx_seq_one_letter_code
_entity_poly.pdbx_strand_id
1 'polypeptide(L)'
;MVTELCQRYGNKGRRSPMFRSYPHRLLDKTGHGFRFRDPGWGEVKWKKVMSALLSVGYNYVLSFEHEDPVMSGEDGCEKAVEFLKPLIIK
;
A
#
# COMPACT_ATOMS: atom_id res chain seq x y z
N MET A 1 8.03 -3.78 15.00
CA MET A 1 7.56 -5.11 14.57
C MET A 1 6.31 -4.86 13.73
N VAL A 2 6.38 -5.02 12.40
CA VAL A 2 5.23 -4.76 11.51
C VAL A 2 4.23 -5.89 11.75
N THR A 3 3.15 -5.63 12.47
CA THR A 3 2.06 -6.61 12.61
C THR A 3 1.15 -6.46 11.42
N GLU A 4 1.08 -7.51 10.60
CA GLU A 4 0.12 -7.66 9.52
C GLU A 4 -1.30 -7.61 10.08
N LEU A 5 -2.03 -6.56 9.74
CA LEU A 5 -3.49 -6.51 9.86
C LEU A 5 -4.06 -6.41 8.45
N CYS A 6 -3.70 -7.38 7.59
CA CYS A 6 -4.41 -7.62 6.35
C CYS A 6 -5.74 -8.29 6.73
N GLN A 7 -6.80 -7.50 6.86
CA GLN A 7 -8.13 -8.00 7.16
C GLN A 7 -8.57 -8.97 6.05
N ARG A 8 -8.59 -10.26 6.39
CA ARG A 8 -9.32 -11.30 5.65
C ARG A 8 -10.79 -10.92 5.58
N TYR A 9 -11.20 -10.19 4.54
CA TYR A 9 -12.60 -10.13 4.15
C TYR A 9 -12.95 -11.41 3.37
N GLY A 10 -13.86 -12.18 3.95
CA GLY A 10 -14.21 -13.52 3.54
C GLY A 10 -14.73 -13.67 2.12
N ASN A 11 -14.24 -14.76 1.50
CA ASN A 11 -14.83 -15.60 0.46
C ASN A 11 -16.29 -15.26 0.04
N LYS A 12 -16.44 -14.66 -1.15
CA LYS A 12 -17.58 -14.96 -2.04
C LYS A 12 -17.04 -15.32 -3.42
N GLY A 13 -17.17 -16.59 -3.76
CA GLY A 13 -16.76 -17.16 -5.03
C GLY A 13 -17.37 -16.42 -6.23
N ARG A 14 -16.51 -16.18 -7.21
CA ARG A 14 -16.75 -16.27 -8.67
C ARG A 14 -15.39 -16.06 -9.34
N ARG A 15 -14.77 -17.14 -9.81
CA ARG A 15 -13.68 -17.04 -10.79
C ARG A 15 -14.26 -16.35 -12.03
N SER A 16 -13.89 -15.10 -12.26
CA SER A 16 -14.22 -14.40 -13.51
C SER A 16 -12.98 -14.41 -14.40
N PRO A 17 -13.12 -14.84 -15.67
CA PRO A 17 -12.00 -14.94 -16.58
C PRO A 17 -11.67 -13.57 -17.19
N MET A 18 -10.46 -13.47 -17.73
CA MET A 18 -10.01 -12.45 -18.69
C MET A 18 -9.82 -11.02 -18.17
N PHE A 19 -8.55 -10.68 -17.95
CA PHE A 19 -7.84 -9.67 -18.76
C PHE A 19 -8.77 -8.73 -19.57
N ARG A 20 -9.45 -7.80 -18.88
CA ARG A 20 -10.01 -6.62 -19.54
C ARG A 20 -8.99 -5.52 -19.40
N SER A 21 -8.22 -5.35 -20.47
CA SER A 21 -7.62 -4.11 -20.93
C SER A 21 -7.92 -2.93 -20.01
N TYR A 22 -6.96 -2.52 -19.18
CA TYR A 22 -7.05 -1.29 -18.42
C TYR A 22 -7.31 -0.14 -19.40
N PRO A 23 -8.54 0.42 -19.45
CA PRO A 23 -8.76 1.61 -20.22
C PRO A 23 -7.94 2.68 -19.51
N HIS A 24 -6.94 3.22 -20.20
CA HIS A 24 -6.11 4.34 -19.75
C HIS A 24 -6.93 5.55 -19.23
N ARG A 25 -8.26 5.54 -19.42
CA ARG A 25 -9.24 6.56 -19.06
C ARG A 25 -9.97 6.33 -17.71
N LEU A 26 -9.66 5.26 -16.96
CA LEU A 26 -10.21 5.07 -15.60
C LEU A 26 -9.29 5.57 -14.48
N LEU A 27 -8.06 5.96 -14.82
CA LEU A 27 -7.07 6.44 -13.86
C LEU A 27 -7.16 7.96 -13.61
N ASP A 28 -8.24 8.63 -14.00
CA ASP A 28 -8.45 10.08 -13.82
C ASP A 28 -9.92 10.39 -13.47
N LYS A 29 -10.53 9.56 -12.61
CA LYS A 29 -11.92 9.78 -12.17
C LYS A 29 -12.06 10.63 -10.91
N THR A 30 -10.95 11.05 -10.32
CA THR A 30 -10.94 11.95 -9.18
C THR A 30 -10.44 13.29 -9.72
N GLY A 31 -11.31 14.27 -9.95
CA GLY A 31 -10.90 15.65 -10.24
C GLY A 31 -10.15 16.35 -9.09
N HIS A 32 -9.55 15.56 -8.20
CA HIS A 32 -8.71 15.93 -7.08
C HIS A 32 -7.29 15.58 -7.52
N GLY A 33 -6.37 16.55 -7.43
CA GLY A 33 -4.97 16.41 -7.89
C GLY A 33 -4.10 15.44 -7.08
N PHE A 34 -4.69 14.42 -6.44
CA PHE A 34 -3.97 13.37 -5.73
C PHE A 34 -4.77 12.06 -5.73
N ARG A 35 -4.05 10.95 -5.50
CA ARG A 35 -4.60 9.59 -5.39
C ARG A 35 -3.89 8.84 -4.26
N PHE A 36 -4.63 7.96 -3.59
CA PHE A 36 -4.05 6.96 -2.67
C PHE A 36 -3.25 5.90 -3.43
N ARG A 37 -2.01 5.70 -2.99
CA ARG A 37 -1.03 4.78 -3.58
C ARG A 37 -0.32 4.03 -2.48
N ASP A 38 0.02 2.78 -2.74
CA ASP A 38 0.77 1.96 -1.78
C ASP A 38 2.18 2.53 -1.55
N PRO A 39 2.80 2.25 -0.38
CA PRO A 39 4.18 2.61 -0.10
C PRO A 39 5.13 2.19 -1.23
N GLY A 40 5.93 3.14 -1.72
CA GLY A 40 6.84 2.95 -2.85
C GLY A 40 6.26 3.28 -4.23
N TRP A 41 4.93 3.44 -4.37
CA TRP A 41 4.25 3.75 -5.64
C TRP A 41 3.61 5.14 -5.69
N GLY A 42 3.84 5.96 -4.66
CA GLY A 42 3.42 7.35 -4.57
C GLY A 42 4.58 8.30 -4.28
N GLU A 43 4.26 9.56 -4.03
CA GLU A 43 5.27 10.63 -3.87
C GLU A 43 5.71 10.84 -2.40
N VAL A 44 5.20 10.04 -1.47
CA VAL A 44 5.53 10.13 -0.04
C VAL A 44 7.01 9.79 0.16
N LYS A 45 7.75 10.69 0.82
CA LYS A 45 9.16 10.50 1.17
C LYS A 45 9.31 9.59 2.38
N TRP A 46 9.06 8.29 2.21
CA TRP A 46 9.05 7.29 3.29
C TRP A 46 10.31 7.26 4.13
N LYS A 47 11.50 7.43 3.53
CA LYS A 47 12.77 7.55 4.29
C LYS A 47 12.70 8.66 5.35
N LYS A 48 12.14 9.81 5.01
CA LYS A 48 11.99 10.94 5.94
C LYS A 48 11.00 10.62 7.06
N VAL A 49 9.90 9.93 6.74
CA VAL A 49 8.90 9.48 7.73
C VAL A 49 9.53 8.51 8.72
N MET A 50 10.24 7.49 8.21
CA MET A 50 10.92 6.50 9.04
C MET A 50 11.99 7.14 9.93
N SER A 51 12.81 8.06 9.40
CA SER A 51 13.77 8.80 10.20
C SER A 51 13.10 9.65 11.29
N ALA A 52 11.95 10.26 11.01
CA ALA A 52 11.21 11.05 12.00
C ALA A 52 10.67 10.15 13.13
N LEU A 53 10.07 9.00 12.81
CA LEU A 53 9.59 8.03 13.80
C LEU A 53 10.73 7.52 14.69
N LEU A 54 11.89 7.20 14.09
CA LEU A 54 13.08 6.79 14.85
C LEU A 54 13.60 7.92 15.75
N SER A 55 13.60 9.17 15.26
CA SER A 55 14.11 10.32 16.03
C SER A 55 13.32 10.61 17.31
N VAL A 56 12.04 10.24 17.34
CA VAL A 56 11.18 10.40 18.53
C VAL A 56 11.15 9.14 19.41
N GLY A 57 11.94 8.12 19.09
CA GLY A 57 11.98 6.86 19.84
C GLY A 57 10.73 5.98 19.66
N TYR A 58 9.99 6.15 18.55
CA TYR A 58 8.83 5.30 18.26
C TYR A 58 9.27 3.85 18.04
N ASN A 59 8.81 2.94 18.90
CA ASN A 59 9.24 1.54 18.92
C ASN A 59 8.07 0.55 18.75
N TYR A 60 6.92 1.03 18.29
CA TYR A 60 5.71 0.22 18.19
C TYR A 60 5.46 -0.28 16.76
N VAL A 61 4.24 -0.75 16.51
CA VAL A 61 3.79 -1.29 15.23
C VAL A 61 3.71 -0.19 14.17
N LEU A 62 4.16 -0.50 12.95
CA LEU A 62 3.82 0.26 11.75
C LEU A 62 2.73 -0.52 11.01
N SER A 63 1.51 0.01 10.97
CA SER A 63 0.39 -0.56 10.22
C SER A 63 0.25 0.14 8.85
N PHE A 64 -0.31 -0.59 7.89
CA PHE A 64 -0.58 -0.11 6.53
C PHE A 64 -2.01 -0.49 6.15
N GLU A 65 -2.70 0.41 5.44
CA GLU A 65 -4.05 0.22 4.91
C GLU A 65 -4.00 0.34 3.38
N HIS A 66 -4.59 -0.64 2.69
CA HIS A 66 -4.58 -0.73 1.23
C HIS A 66 -5.81 -0.06 0.62
N GLU A 67 -5.61 1.06 -0.07
CA GLU A 67 -6.67 1.78 -0.82
C GLU A 67 -6.28 2.05 -2.29
N ASP A 68 -5.28 1.35 -2.82
CA ASP A 68 -4.83 1.55 -4.21
C ASP A 68 -5.85 0.95 -5.21
N PRO A 69 -6.42 1.74 -6.13
CA PRO A 69 -7.38 1.26 -7.13
C PRO A 69 -6.74 0.46 -8.28
N VAL A 70 -5.41 0.40 -8.36
CA VAL A 70 -4.66 -0.25 -9.47
C VAL A 70 -4.13 -1.62 -9.07
N MET A 71 -3.76 -1.83 -7.80
CA MET A 71 -3.19 -3.08 -7.31
C MET A 71 -4.21 -3.86 -6.49
N SER A 72 -4.13 -5.19 -6.57
CA SER A 72 -4.90 -6.05 -5.66
C SER A 72 -4.41 -5.86 -4.23
N GLY A 73 -5.24 -6.16 -3.22
CA GLY A 73 -4.83 -6.03 -1.82
C GLY A 73 -3.67 -6.95 -1.45
N GLU A 74 -3.58 -8.13 -2.06
CA GLU A 74 -2.47 -9.07 -1.86
C GLU A 74 -1.17 -8.51 -2.47
N ASP A 75 -1.21 -8.12 -3.75
CA ASP A 75 -0.04 -7.55 -4.44
C ASP A 75 0.46 -6.24 -3.78
N GLY A 76 -0.48 -5.39 -3.35
CA GLY A 76 -0.17 -4.12 -2.68
C GLY A 76 0.48 -4.35 -1.32
N CYS A 77 -0.03 -5.31 -0.55
CA CYS A 77 0.56 -5.71 0.73
C CYS A 77 1.98 -6.26 0.55
N GLU A 78 2.20 -7.18 -0.39
CA GLU A 78 3.52 -7.76 -0.65
C GLU A 78 4.55 -6.69 -1.03
N LYS A 79 4.18 -5.80 -1.96
CA LYS A 79 5.06 -4.70 -2.41
C LYS A 79 5.32 -3.67 -1.33
N ALA A 80 4.31 -3.33 -0.52
CA ALA A 80 4.48 -2.41 0.59
C ALA A 80 5.46 -2.96 1.63
N VAL A 81 5.38 -4.25 1.95
CA VAL A 81 6.32 -4.92 2.86
C VAL A 81 7.73 -4.95 2.26
N GLU A 82 7.88 -5.33 0.99
CA GLU A 82 9.17 -5.37 0.30
C GLU A 82 9.85 -3.98 0.34
N PHE A 83 9.07 -2.92 0.14
CA PHE A 83 9.57 -1.55 0.15
C PHE A 83 9.91 -1.02 1.56
N LEU A 84 9.03 -1.25 2.55
CA LEU A 84 9.18 -0.67 3.90
C LEU A 84 10.17 -1.43 4.78
N LYS A 85 10.25 -2.76 4.66
CA LYS A 85 11.11 -3.61 5.48
C LYS A 85 12.58 -3.18 5.51
N PRO A 86 13.26 -2.85 4.38
CA PRO A 86 14.64 -2.38 4.41
C PRO A 86 14.82 -0.99 5.02
N LEU A 87 13.74 -0.22 5.21
CA LEU A 87 13.81 1.11 5.84
C LEU A 87 13.75 1.04 7.37
N ILE A 88 13.47 -0.13 7.94
CA ILE A 88 13.43 -0.35 9.39
C ILE A 88 14.86 -0.60 9.88
N ILE A 89 15.40 0.38 10.61
CA ILE A 89 16.73 0.31 11.23
C ILE A 89 16.57 -0.34 12.62
N LYS A 90 17.46 -1.28 12.95
CA LYS A 90 17.53 -1.94 14.27
C LYS A 90 18.51 -1.25 15.19
#